data_AF-A0A930B9L2-F1
#
_entry.id   AF-A0A930B9L2-F1
#
_cell.length_a   1.000
_cell.length_b   1.000
_cell.length_c   1.000
_cell.angle_alpha   90.00
_cell.angle_beta   90.00
_cell.angle_gamma   90.00
#
_symmetry.space_group_name_H-M   'P 1'
#
loop_
_entity.id
_entity.type
_entity.pdbx_description
1 polymer ?
#
loop_
_entity_poly.entity_id
_entity_poly.type
_entity_poly.pdbx_seq_one_letter_code
_entity_poly.pdbx_strand_id
1 'polypeptide(L)'
;FKVGQMIGATGLLLGIALAIYRRVEPEHRAKYKSMLISTAAAVFLTGVTEPLEFMFMFCALPLYLVYAVLQGCAFAMAGIIHLRLHSFGNLEFLTRVPMALKAGLAGDLVNFVICVVVFFAIGYFVAYFMIGKFGYATPGRLGNYMDDEGKEEAGPAAGAAGNAAGGNSQPERIIALLGGRENIEFVDACMTRLRVTVKDLSKVAELPAWKAEGAMGLVKKDNGIQAIYGPKADVLKSDINDIL
;
A
#
# COMPACT_ATOMS: atom_id res chain seq x y z
N PHE A 1 -28.22 -7.20 0.72
CA PHE A 1 -26.81 -7.62 0.73
C PHE A 1 -25.83 -6.49 0.42
N LYS A 2 -25.81 -5.88 -0.79
CA LYS A 2 -24.78 -4.85 -1.10
C LYS A 2 -24.90 -3.49 -0.39
N VAL A 3 -26.05 -3.16 0.22
CA VAL A 3 -26.21 -1.88 0.94
C VAL A 3 -25.27 -1.74 2.15
N GLY A 4 -24.98 -2.84 2.86
CA GLY A 4 -24.03 -2.83 3.98
C GLY A 4 -22.61 -2.52 3.50
N GLN A 5 -22.22 -3.10 2.36
CA GLN A 5 -20.95 -2.77 1.70
C GLN A 5 -20.88 -1.28 1.33
N MET A 6 -21.96 -0.72 0.77
CA MET A 6 -22.02 0.71 0.46
C MET A 6 -21.89 1.60 1.70
N ILE A 7 -22.58 1.27 2.79
CA ILE A 7 -22.43 2.03 4.06
C ILE A 7 -20.97 2.02 4.52
N GLY A 8 -20.31 0.87 4.35
CA GLY A 8 -18.88 0.70 4.60
C GLY A 8 -17.99 1.61 3.75
N ALA A 9 -18.13 1.52 2.43
CA ALA A 9 -17.31 2.27 1.46
C ALA A 9 -17.57 3.79 1.49
N THR A 10 -18.83 4.19 1.66
CA THR A 10 -19.26 5.59 1.63
C THR A 10 -19.08 6.29 2.98
N GLY A 11 -19.26 5.58 4.09
CA GLY A 11 -19.26 6.17 5.43
C GLY A 11 -18.09 5.68 6.29
N LEU A 12 -18.12 4.40 6.66
CA LEU A 12 -17.21 3.83 7.66
C LEU A 12 -15.73 4.04 7.28
N LEU A 13 -15.33 3.66 6.07
CA LEU A 13 -13.95 3.79 5.59
C LEU A 13 -13.53 5.25 5.41
N LEU A 14 -14.43 6.13 4.99
CA LEU A 14 -14.13 7.57 4.92
C LEU A 14 -13.90 8.17 6.31
N GLY A 15 -14.64 7.71 7.33
CA GLY A 15 -14.42 8.07 8.72
C GLY A 15 -13.04 7.62 9.20
N ILE A 16 -12.64 6.39 8.86
CA ILE A 16 -11.31 5.84 9.18
C ILE A 16 -10.21 6.63 8.47
N ALA A 17 -10.35 6.93 7.17
CA ALA A 17 -9.38 7.75 6.43
C ALA A 17 -9.22 9.15 7.04
N LEU A 18 -10.31 9.78 7.47
CA LEU A 18 -10.24 11.06 8.16
C LEU A 18 -9.51 10.95 9.51
N ALA A 19 -9.73 9.86 10.25
CA ALA A 19 -9.03 9.61 11.50
C ALA A 19 -7.52 9.38 11.30
N ILE A 20 -7.14 8.62 10.26
CA ILE A 20 -5.74 8.42 9.84
C ILE A 20 -5.14 9.78 9.50
N TYR A 21 -5.77 10.57 8.62
CA TYR A 21 -5.31 11.91 8.23
C TYR A 21 -5.09 12.84 9.44
N ARG A 22 -6.03 12.84 10.39
CA ARG A 22 -5.93 13.65 11.63
C ARG A 22 -4.79 13.21 12.55
N ARG A 23 -4.32 11.97 12.43
CA ARG A 23 -3.23 11.39 13.21
C ARG A 23 -1.88 11.41 12.48
N VAL A 24 -1.84 11.79 11.21
CA VAL A 24 -0.59 12.06 10.47
C VAL A 24 0.20 13.17 11.17
N GLU A 25 1.50 12.94 11.28
CA GLU A 25 2.45 13.91 11.83
C GLU A 25 2.40 15.24 11.06
N PRO A 26 2.49 16.38 11.75
CA PRO A 26 2.25 17.69 11.14
C PRO A 26 3.18 17.98 9.97
N GLU A 27 4.41 17.48 10.02
CA GLU A 27 5.44 17.67 8.99
C GLU A 27 5.08 17.01 7.66
N HIS A 28 4.47 15.82 7.68
CA HIS A 28 4.13 15.06 6.47
C HIS A 28 2.68 15.25 6.01
N ARG A 29 1.83 15.94 6.79
CA ARG A 29 0.38 16.03 6.54
C ARG A 29 0.02 16.54 5.15
N ALA A 30 0.78 17.49 4.60
CA ALA A 30 0.52 18.03 3.27
C ALA A 30 0.69 16.97 2.16
N LYS A 31 1.73 16.14 2.24
CA LYS A 31 2.03 15.07 1.27
C LYS A 31 1.00 13.95 1.36
N TYR A 32 0.62 13.54 2.56
CA TYR A 32 -0.38 12.48 2.77
C TYR A 32 -1.82 12.92 2.52
N LYS A 33 -2.09 14.23 2.53
CA LYS A 33 -3.42 14.77 2.21
C LYS A 33 -3.85 14.38 0.80
N SER A 34 -2.99 14.57 -0.21
CA SER A 34 -3.32 14.28 -1.60
C SER A 34 -3.55 12.78 -1.82
N MET A 35 -2.68 11.95 -1.25
CA MET A 35 -2.81 10.50 -1.26
C MET A 35 -4.14 10.05 -0.64
N LEU A 36 -4.42 10.43 0.60
CA LEU A 36 -5.63 10.00 1.30
C LEU A 36 -6.90 10.52 0.62
N ILE A 37 -6.91 11.74 0.07
CA ILE A 37 -8.05 12.27 -0.67
C ILE A 37 -8.26 11.48 -1.97
N SER A 38 -7.20 11.19 -2.72
CA SER A 38 -7.28 10.42 -3.97
C SER A 38 -7.82 9.00 -3.72
N THR A 39 -7.25 8.30 -2.75
CA THR A 39 -7.71 6.96 -2.35
C THR A 39 -9.14 6.99 -1.83
N ALA A 40 -9.48 7.94 -0.94
CA ALA A 40 -10.83 8.10 -0.43
C ALA A 40 -11.85 8.39 -1.54
N ALA A 41 -11.50 9.23 -2.52
CA ALA A 41 -12.34 9.50 -3.67
C ALA A 41 -12.54 8.25 -4.54
N ALA A 42 -11.48 7.48 -4.78
CA ALA A 42 -11.58 6.22 -5.51
C ALA A 42 -12.52 5.22 -4.81
N VAL A 43 -12.35 5.02 -3.50
CA VAL A 43 -13.22 4.13 -2.69
C VAL A 43 -14.66 4.63 -2.69
N PHE A 44 -14.87 5.93 -2.48
CA PHE A 44 -16.20 6.52 -2.47
C PHE A 44 -16.91 6.36 -3.82
N LEU A 45 -16.25 6.70 -4.93
CA LEU A 45 -16.89 6.67 -6.25
C LEU A 45 -17.13 5.25 -6.75
N THR A 46 -16.12 4.39 -6.62
CA THR A 46 -16.13 3.03 -7.21
C THR A 46 -16.71 1.97 -6.29
N GLY A 47 -16.64 2.17 -4.96
CA GLY A 47 -17.01 1.16 -3.98
C GLY A 47 -15.93 0.09 -3.73
N VAL A 48 -14.77 0.16 -4.39
CA VAL A 48 -13.62 -0.71 -4.14
C VAL A 48 -12.90 -0.24 -2.88
N THR A 49 -12.85 -1.09 -1.85
CA THR A 49 -12.40 -0.70 -0.49
C THR A 49 -10.92 -0.95 -0.22
N GLU A 50 -10.31 -1.87 -0.97
CA GLU A 50 -8.94 -2.36 -0.78
C GLU A 50 -7.89 -1.25 -0.65
N PRO A 51 -7.90 -0.18 -1.48
CA PRO A 51 -6.87 0.86 -1.40
C PRO A 51 -6.81 1.56 -0.03
N LEU A 52 -7.94 1.64 0.68
CA LEU A 52 -8.01 2.26 2.01
C LEU A 52 -7.79 1.22 3.12
N GLU A 53 -8.29 0.00 2.94
CA GLU A 53 -8.08 -1.11 3.89
C GLU A 53 -6.60 -1.48 4.03
N PHE A 54 -5.86 -1.47 2.92
CA PHE A 54 -4.43 -1.79 2.90
C PHE A 54 -3.59 -0.81 3.73
N MET A 55 -4.08 0.41 3.93
CA MET A 55 -3.40 1.43 4.75
C MET A 55 -3.36 1.08 6.24
N PHE A 56 -4.24 0.19 6.73
CA PHE A 56 -4.28 -0.14 8.15
C PHE A 56 -4.39 -1.62 8.48
N MET A 57 -4.70 -2.49 7.52
CA MET A 57 -4.87 -3.93 7.80
C MET A 57 -3.59 -4.59 8.32
N PHE A 58 -2.41 -4.18 7.81
CA PHE A 58 -1.13 -4.77 8.19
C PHE A 58 -0.47 -4.07 9.37
N CYS A 59 -0.67 -2.76 9.54
CA CYS A 59 -0.08 -2.00 10.64
C CYS A 59 -0.95 -1.95 11.90
N ALA A 60 -2.25 -2.21 11.78
CA ALA A 60 -3.22 -2.14 12.87
C ALA A 60 -4.24 -3.28 12.78
N LEU A 61 -3.76 -4.53 12.86
CA LEU A 61 -4.61 -5.72 12.82
C LEU A 61 -5.82 -5.68 13.79
N PRO A 62 -5.69 -5.21 15.05
CA PRO A 62 -6.84 -5.09 15.94
C PRO A 62 -7.88 -4.07 15.43
N LEU A 63 -7.44 -2.97 14.81
CA LEU A 63 -8.34 -2.01 14.19
C LEU A 63 -9.09 -2.63 13.00
N TYR A 64 -8.42 -3.48 12.22
CA TYR A 64 -9.05 -4.22 11.12
C TYR A 64 -10.11 -5.20 11.61
N LEU A 65 -9.89 -5.91 12.72
CA LEU A 65 -10.92 -6.78 13.31
C LEU A 65 -12.14 -5.98 13.79
N VAL A 66 -11.92 -4.84 14.44
CA VAL A 66 -13.02 -3.95 14.85
C VAL A 66 -13.77 -3.40 13.63
N TYR A 67 -13.05 -3.01 12.58
CA TYR A 67 -13.63 -2.62 11.30
C TYR A 67 -14.50 -3.74 10.72
N ALA A 68 -14.03 -4.99 10.69
CA ALA A 68 -14.81 -6.12 10.18
C ALA A 68 -16.12 -6.34 10.96
N VAL A 69 -16.10 -6.16 12.28
CA VAL A 69 -17.30 -6.22 13.13
C VAL A 69 -18.26 -5.07 12.82
N LEU A 70 -17.75 -3.83 12.75
CA LEU A 70 -18.56 -2.65 12.40
C LEU A 70 -19.17 -2.78 10.99
N GLN A 71 -18.41 -3.34 10.05
CA GLN A 71 -18.88 -3.66 8.72
C GLN A 71 -20.01 -4.69 8.79
N GLY A 72 -19.86 -5.77 9.56
CA GLY A 72 -20.93 -6.73 9.84
C GLY A 72 -22.20 -6.09 10.43
N CYS A 73 -22.05 -5.13 11.35
CA CYS A 73 -23.17 -4.35 11.86
C CYS A 73 -23.85 -3.51 10.78
N ALA A 74 -23.11 -2.90 9.85
CA ALA A 74 -23.68 -2.17 8.71
C ALA A 74 -24.50 -3.09 7.79
N PHE A 75 -24.09 -4.34 7.60
CA PHE A 75 -24.89 -5.34 6.91
C PHE A 75 -26.16 -5.71 7.68
N ALA A 76 -26.06 -5.86 9.01
CA ALA A 76 -27.20 -6.20 9.87
C ALA A 76 -28.28 -5.11 9.86
N MET A 77 -27.91 -3.83 9.71
CA MET A 77 -28.87 -2.71 9.62
C MET A 77 -29.88 -2.91 8.48
N ALA A 78 -29.51 -3.57 7.39
CA ALA A 78 -30.44 -3.85 6.30
C ALA A 78 -31.63 -4.77 6.69
N GLY A 79 -31.51 -5.50 7.80
CA GLY A 79 -32.60 -6.30 8.37
C GLY A 79 -33.42 -5.57 9.45
N ILE A 80 -32.94 -4.44 9.95
CA ILE A 80 -33.59 -3.66 11.03
C ILE A 80 -34.38 -2.48 10.46
N ILE A 81 -33.85 -1.83 9.43
CA ILE A 81 -34.45 -0.66 8.78
C ILE A 81 -34.62 -0.91 7.28
N HIS A 82 -35.57 -0.21 6.68
CA HIS A 82 -35.82 -0.30 5.24
C HIS A 82 -34.67 0.31 4.44
N LEU A 83 -33.76 -0.57 3.99
CA LEU A 83 -32.59 -0.27 3.18
C LEU A 83 -32.57 -1.18 1.94
N ARG A 84 -33.53 -0.99 1.03
CA ARG A 84 -33.69 -1.81 -0.19
C ARG A 84 -32.90 -1.25 -1.38
N LEU A 85 -31.78 -0.60 -1.12
CA LEU A 85 -30.92 -0.01 -2.14
C LEU A 85 -29.82 -1.02 -2.50
N HIS A 86 -29.59 -1.19 -3.80
CA HIS A 86 -28.53 -2.07 -4.28
C HIS A 86 -27.67 -1.32 -5.29
N SER A 87 -26.40 -1.12 -4.94
CA SER A 87 -25.40 -0.48 -5.79
C SER A 87 -24.00 -0.83 -5.27
N PHE A 88 -23.00 -0.66 -6.14
CA PHE A 88 -21.59 -0.78 -5.86
C PHE A 88 -20.92 0.58 -6.18
N GLY A 89 -20.54 1.31 -5.14
CA GLY A 89 -19.99 2.66 -5.26
C GLY A 89 -21.03 3.77 -5.44
N ASN A 90 -20.64 5.01 -5.13
CA ASN A 90 -21.57 6.15 -5.23
C ASN A 90 -21.91 6.54 -6.67
N LEU A 91 -21.08 6.17 -7.64
CA LEU A 91 -21.37 6.44 -9.05
C LEU A 91 -22.58 5.63 -9.54
N GLU A 92 -22.62 4.33 -9.22
CA GLU A 92 -23.79 3.50 -9.52
C GLU A 92 -24.99 3.90 -8.66
N PHE A 93 -24.78 4.33 -7.43
CA PHE A 93 -25.85 4.78 -6.55
C PHE A 93 -26.60 5.95 -7.16
N LEU A 94 -25.85 6.97 -7.60
CA LEU A 94 -26.41 8.19 -8.15
C LEU A 94 -27.24 7.93 -9.42
N THR A 95 -26.79 7.02 -10.28
CA THR A 95 -27.56 6.64 -11.48
C THR A 95 -28.83 5.87 -11.16
N ARG A 96 -28.89 5.20 -10.00
CA ARG A 96 -30.08 4.47 -9.51
C ARG A 96 -31.04 5.31 -8.67
N VAL A 97 -30.63 6.50 -8.20
CA VAL A 97 -31.50 7.40 -7.42
C VAL A 97 -32.83 7.72 -8.15
N PRO A 98 -32.84 8.10 -9.45
CA PRO A 98 -34.10 8.38 -10.15
C PRO A 98 -35.02 7.17 -10.23
N MET A 99 -34.47 5.97 -10.36
CA MET A 99 -35.24 4.72 -10.35
C MET A 99 -35.83 4.44 -8.96
N ALA A 100 -35.04 4.62 -7.91
CA ALA A 100 -35.49 4.44 -6.53
C ALA A 100 -36.63 5.42 -6.16
N LEU A 101 -36.53 6.68 -6.59
CA LEU A 101 -37.58 7.68 -6.37
C LEU A 101 -38.88 7.31 -7.09
N LYS A 102 -38.81 6.88 -8.36
CA LYS A 102 -39.98 6.41 -9.12
C LYS A 102 -40.63 5.17 -8.50
N ALA A 103 -39.84 4.31 -7.84
CA ALA A 103 -40.32 3.13 -7.14
C ALA A 103 -40.89 3.42 -5.73
N GLY A 104 -40.97 4.69 -5.30
CA GLY A 104 -41.46 5.07 -3.98
C GLY A 104 -40.49 4.77 -2.83
N LEU A 105 -39.21 4.52 -3.12
CA LEU A 105 -38.16 4.20 -2.14
C LEU A 105 -37.46 5.44 -1.58
N ALA A 106 -38.13 6.60 -1.58
CA ALA A 106 -37.57 7.85 -1.04
C ALA A 106 -37.18 7.72 0.45
N GLY A 107 -37.98 6.97 1.23
CA GLY A 107 -37.67 6.69 2.64
C GLY A 107 -36.38 5.89 2.82
N ASP A 108 -36.15 4.87 1.97
CA ASP A 108 -34.93 4.07 2.00
C ASP A 108 -33.68 4.90 1.66
N LEU A 109 -33.78 5.89 0.76
CA LEU A 109 -32.70 6.84 0.45
C LEU A 109 -32.32 7.69 1.67
N VAL A 110 -33.30 8.20 2.40
CA VAL A 110 -33.06 8.98 3.63
C VAL A 110 -32.42 8.10 4.70
N ASN A 111 -32.96 6.91 4.94
CA ASN A 111 -32.40 5.94 5.89
C ASN A 111 -30.95 5.57 5.55
N PHE A 112 -30.64 5.42 4.27
CA PHE A 112 -29.28 5.13 3.80
C PHE A 112 -28.31 6.26 4.13
N VAL A 113 -28.68 7.52 3.84
CA VAL A 113 -27.85 8.68 4.15
C VAL A 113 -27.62 8.79 5.66
N ILE A 114 -28.66 8.58 6.48
CA ILE A 114 -28.55 8.58 7.94
C ILE A 114 -27.56 7.50 8.39
N CYS A 115 -27.65 6.28 7.87
CA CYS A 115 -26.73 5.21 8.22
C CYS A 115 -25.29 5.54 7.83
N VAL A 116 -25.07 6.06 6.63
CA VAL A 116 -23.74 6.47 6.17
C VAL A 116 -23.13 7.49 7.14
N VAL A 117 -23.89 8.51 7.55
CA VAL A 117 -23.42 9.54 8.49
C VAL A 117 -23.10 8.95 9.87
N VAL A 118 -23.97 8.08 10.38
CA VAL A 118 -23.76 7.41 11.68
C VAL A 118 -22.51 6.52 11.65
N PHE A 119 -22.36 5.66 10.64
CA PHE A 119 -21.20 4.78 10.51
C PHE A 119 -19.92 5.56 10.19
N PHE A 120 -20.00 6.69 9.50
CA PHE A 120 -18.88 7.61 9.33
C PHE A 120 -18.39 8.14 10.68
N ALA A 121 -19.30 8.64 11.52
CA ALA A 121 -18.96 9.15 12.84
C ALA A 121 -18.36 8.04 13.72
N ILE A 122 -19.00 6.86 13.76
CA ILE A 122 -18.50 5.70 14.52
C ILE A 122 -17.10 5.30 14.04
N GLY A 123 -16.90 5.16 12.73
CA GLY A 123 -15.61 4.82 12.14
C GLY A 123 -14.52 5.82 12.51
N TYR A 124 -14.83 7.11 12.40
CA TYR A 124 -13.91 8.18 12.78
C TYR A 124 -13.52 8.11 14.26
N PHE A 125 -14.49 8.04 15.18
CA PHE A 125 -14.19 8.04 16.62
C PHE A 125 -13.43 6.78 17.05
N VAL A 126 -13.85 5.61 16.58
CA VAL A 126 -13.21 4.34 16.89
C VAL A 126 -11.76 4.34 16.39
N ALA A 127 -11.53 4.67 15.12
CA ALA A 127 -10.19 4.71 14.57
C ALA A 127 -9.33 5.80 15.25
N TYR A 128 -9.87 7.01 15.45
CA TYR A 128 -9.13 8.10 16.07
C TYR A 128 -8.69 7.78 17.50
N PHE A 129 -9.54 7.09 18.27
CA PHE A 129 -9.23 6.63 19.61
C PHE A 129 -8.22 5.48 19.61
N MET A 130 -8.44 4.45 18.78
CA MET A 130 -7.56 3.29 18.73
C MET A 130 -6.15 3.64 18.23
N ILE A 131 -6.04 4.45 17.16
CA ILE A 131 -4.75 4.92 16.64
C ILE A 131 -4.01 5.73 17.72
N GLY A 132 -4.72 6.58 18.46
CA GLY A 132 -4.13 7.37 19.54
C GLY A 132 -3.66 6.53 20.73
N LYS A 133 -4.51 5.62 21.21
CA LYS A 133 -4.27 4.84 22.44
C LYS A 133 -3.23 3.73 22.26
N PHE A 134 -3.24 3.05 21.11
CA PHE A 134 -2.39 1.89 20.86
C PHE A 134 -1.14 2.22 20.04
N GLY A 135 -0.98 3.46 19.60
CA GLY A 135 0.25 3.89 18.92
C GLY A 135 0.48 3.20 17.56
N TYR A 136 -0.57 2.99 16.77
CA TYR A 136 -0.42 2.32 15.47
C TYR A 136 0.39 3.16 14.46
N ALA A 137 1.28 2.49 13.73
CA ALA A 137 2.11 3.03 12.64
C ALA A 137 1.30 3.12 11.33
N THR A 138 0.25 3.94 11.36
CA THR A 138 -0.55 4.28 10.18
C THR A 138 0.26 5.16 9.21
N PRO A 139 -0.05 5.19 7.90
CA PRO A 139 0.70 5.99 6.94
C PRO A 139 0.86 7.45 7.38
N GLY A 140 2.10 7.94 7.37
CA GLY A 140 2.48 9.29 7.82
C GLY A 140 2.70 9.42 9.33
N ARG A 141 2.98 8.30 10.02
CA ARG A 141 3.22 8.26 11.46
C ARG A 141 4.15 7.10 11.84
N LEU A 142 5.01 7.30 12.84
CA LEU A 142 5.82 6.25 13.48
C LEU A 142 6.60 5.38 12.46
N GLY A 143 7.39 6.00 11.59
CA GLY A 143 8.22 5.28 10.62
C GLY A 143 7.52 4.82 9.34
N ASN A 144 6.19 4.95 9.25
CA ASN A 144 5.46 4.63 8.01
C ASN A 144 5.45 5.83 7.06
N TYR A 145 6.63 6.23 6.58
CA TYR A 145 6.82 7.40 5.72
C TYR A 145 6.93 7.03 4.23
N MET A 146 6.30 7.82 3.34
CA MET A 146 6.39 7.64 1.88
C MET A 146 7.76 8.06 1.34
N ASP A 147 8.61 8.65 2.18
CA ASP A 147 9.99 9.02 1.86
C ASP A 147 10.99 7.93 2.27
N ASP A 148 10.53 6.85 2.92
CA ASP A 148 11.36 5.72 3.35
C ASP A 148 11.57 4.64 2.28
N GLU A 149 11.25 4.93 1.02
CA GLU A 149 11.82 4.19 -0.12
C GLU A 149 13.34 4.46 -0.29
N GLY A 150 13.98 5.20 0.64
CA GLY A 150 15.41 5.51 0.61
C GLY A 150 16.19 5.42 1.92
N LYS A 151 15.56 5.22 3.10
CA LYS A 151 16.28 5.21 4.39
C LYS A 151 15.64 4.33 5.49
N GLU A 152 15.33 3.08 5.21
CA GLU A 152 15.21 2.13 6.32
C GLU A 152 16.57 1.91 6.99
N GLU A 153 16.76 2.58 8.13
CA GLU A 153 17.73 2.25 9.15
C GLU A 153 17.52 0.79 9.59
N ALA A 154 18.53 -0.02 9.32
CA ALA A 154 18.67 -1.34 9.91
C ALA A 154 18.68 -1.22 11.44
N GLY A 155 17.62 -1.70 12.09
CA GLY A 155 17.65 -2.06 13.51
C GLY A 155 18.62 -3.23 13.76
N PRO A 156 19.23 -3.31 14.95
CA PRO A 156 20.62 -3.70 15.11
C PRO A 156 20.83 -5.21 15.09
N ALA A 157 21.52 -5.70 14.05
CA ALA A 157 22.27 -6.95 14.13
C ALA A 157 23.75 -6.59 14.33
N ALA A 158 24.28 -7.01 15.46
CA ALA A 158 25.62 -6.71 15.93
C ALA A 158 26.72 -7.13 14.95
N GLY A 159 27.70 -6.23 14.79
CA GLY A 159 29.11 -6.57 14.62
C GLY A 159 29.58 -6.87 13.19
N ALA A 160 30.16 -5.87 12.52
CA ALA A 160 31.60 -5.83 12.24
C ALA A 160 31.98 -4.57 11.46
N ALA A 161 33.10 -4.00 11.87
CA ALA A 161 33.81 -2.84 11.35
C ALA A 161 34.01 -2.78 9.82
N GLY A 162 34.15 -1.55 9.30
CA GLY A 162 34.90 -1.32 8.07
C GLY A 162 34.57 -0.04 7.31
N ASN A 163 35.03 1.11 7.78
CA ASN A 163 35.05 2.35 7.01
C ASN A 163 36.33 2.39 6.14
N ALA A 164 36.21 2.37 4.81
CA ALA A 164 37.25 2.77 3.82
C ALA A 164 36.63 2.80 2.41
N ALA A 165 36.38 3.97 1.81
CA ALA A 165 37.29 4.66 0.88
C ALA A 165 37.62 3.86 -0.41
N GLY A 166 36.93 4.17 -1.52
CA GLY A 166 37.26 3.64 -2.86
C GLY A 166 36.14 3.69 -3.91
N GLY A 167 35.80 4.88 -4.41
CA GLY A 167 35.63 5.16 -5.85
C GLY A 167 34.59 4.48 -6.75
N ASN A 168 33.82 3.47 -6.34
CA ASN A 168 32.82 2.85 -7.24
C ASN A 168 31.43 2.79 -6.62
N SER A 169 30.41 3.15 -7.40
CA SER A 169 29.01 3.04 -7.00
C SER A 169 28.57 1.56 -6.93
N GLN A 170 27.58 1.23 -6.09
CA GLN A 170 27.04 -0.14 -5.99
C GLN A 170 26.63 -0.73 -7.36
N PRO A 171 26.00 0.04 -8.27
CA PRO A 171 25.75 -0.38 -9.65
C PRO A 171 27.00 -0.78 -10.44
N GLU A 172 28.11 -0.05 -10.32
CA GLU A 172 29.37 -0.39 -11.01
C GLU A 172 29.97 -1.70 -10.51
N ARG A 173 29.85 -1.98 -9.20
CA ARG A 173 30.27 -3.26 -8.64
C ARG A 173 29.37 -4.39 -9.11
N ILE A 174 28.05 -4.18 -9.21
CA ILE A 174 27.13 -5.17 -9.80
C ILE A 174 27.48 -5.43 -11.27
N ILE A 175 27.78 -4.41 -12.06
CA ILE A 175 28.24 -4.55 -13.46
C ILE A 175 29.54 -5.38 -13.53
N ALA A 176 30.47 -5.16 -12.60
CA ALA A 176 31.70 -5.97 -12.52
C ALA A 176 31.38 -7.43 -12.19
N LEU A 177 30.45 -7.70 -11.25
CA LEU A 177 30.00 -9.05 -10.90
C LEU A 177 29.28 -9.76 -12.06
N LEU A 178 28.65 -9.01 -12.97
CA LEU A 178 28.01 -9.52 -14.18
C LEU A 178 29.00 -9.86 -15.29
N GLY A 179 30.31 -9.64 -15.10
CA GLY A 179 31.32 -9.88 -16.12
C GLY A 179 31.60 -8.66 -17.00
N GLY A 180 31.21 -7.47 -16.57
CA GLY A 180 31.42 -6.20 -17.28
C GLY A 180 30.26 -5.80 -18.19
N ARG A 181 30.28 -4.53 -18.64
CA ARG A 181 29.21 -3.93 -19.47
C ARG A 181 28.93 -4.71 -20.75
N GLU A 182 29.98 -5.22 -21.39
CA GLU A 182 29.86 -5.94 -22.67
C GLU A 182 29.14 -7.29 -22.55
N ASN A 183 29.10 -7.85 -21.33
CA ASN A 183 28.45 -9.12 -21.04
C ASN A 183 26.95 -8.99 -20.77
N ILE A 184 26.44 -7.77 -20.55
CA ILE A 184 25.04 -7.51 -20.23
C ILE A 184 24.28 -7.28 -21.52
N GLU A 185 23.19 -8.03 -21.72
CA GLU A 185 22.31 -7.88 -22.88
C GLU A 185 21.04 -7.10 -22.53
N PHE A 186 20.44 -7.41 -21.38
CA PHE A 186 19.20 -6.78 -20.94
C PHE A 186 19.11 -6.74 -19.43
N VAL A 187 18.68 -5.60 -18.88
CA VAL A 187 18.50 -5.39 -17.44
C VAL A 187 17.06 -4.99 -17.17
N ASP A 188 16.38 -5.79 -16.37
CA ASP A 188 15.02 -5.56 -15.92
C ASP A 188 14.87 -5.83 -14.43
N ALA A 189 13.80 -5.34 -13.82
CA ALA A 189 13.50 -5.58 -12.43
C ALA A 189 12.00 -5.77 -12.21
N CYS A 190 11.69 -6.62 -11.25
CA CYS A 190 10.37 -6.65 -10.61
C CYS A 190 10.47 -5.97 -9.23
N MET A 191 9.38 -5.99 -8.46
CA MET A 191 9.33 -5.42 -7.10
C MET A 191 10.45 -5.84 -6.15
N THR A 192 11.00 -7.06 -6.29
CA THR A 192 12.01 -7.59 -5.34
C THR A 192 13.24 -8.21 -5.98
N ARG A 193 13.28 -8.27 -7.32
CA ARG A 193 14.29 -9.05 -8.04
C ARG A 193 14.80 -8.28 -9.24
N LEU A 194 16.12 -8.15 -9.32
CA LEU A 194 16.84 -7.69 -10.50
C LEU A 194 17.03 -8.90 -11.42
N ARG A 195 16.57 -8.80 -12.67
CA ARG A 195 16.72 -9.79 -13.73
C ARG A 195 17.69 -9.26 -14.76
N VAL A 196 18.78 -9.99 -14.98
CA VAL A 196 19.78 -9.61 -15.97
C VAL A 196 19.97 -10.76 -16.94
N THR A 197 19.86 -10.48 -18.23
CA THR A 197 20.27 -11.40 -19.29
C THR A 197 21.72 -11.10 -19.64
N VAL A 198 22.57 -12.13 -19.60
CA VAL A 198 23.99 -12.01 -19.94
C VAL A 198 24.35 -12.90 -21.13
N LYS A 199 25.43 -12.55 -21.83
CA LYS A 199 25.94 -13.30 -22.98
C LYS A 199 26.72 -14.55 -22.52
N ASP A 200 27.60 -14.39 -21.54
CA ASP A 200 28.42 -15.46 -20.97
C ASP A 200 28.15 -15.63 -19.46
N LEU A 201 27.66 -16.82 -19.06
CA LEU A 201 27.47 -17.14 -17.63
C LEU A 201 28.78 -17.32 -16.87
N SER A 202 29.84 -17.79 -17.53
CA SER A 202 31.11 -18.12 -16.88
C SER A 202 31.85 -16.90 -16.34
N LYS A 203 31.51 -15.70 -16.82
CA LYS A 203 32.08 -14.42 -16.35
C LYS A 203 31.33 -13.86 -15.14
N VAL A 204 30.21 -14.48 -14.75
CA VAL A 204 29.36 -14.02 -13.66
C VAL A 204 29.90 -14.55 -12.33
N ALA A 205 30.13 -13.65 -11.39
CA ALA A 205 30.63 -13.99 -10.06
C ALA A 205 29.70 -14.95 -9.30
N GLU A 206 30.28 -15.67 -8.36
CA GLU A 206 29.57 -16.64 -7.53
C GLU A 206 28.75 -15.97 -6.42
N LEU A 207 27.77 -16.71 -5.89
CA LEU A 207 26.81 -16.27 -4.88
C LEU A 207 27.42 -15.52 -3.66
N PRO A 208 28.62 -15.85 -3.15
CA PRO A 208 29.25 -15.09 -2.07
C PRO A 208 29.53 -13.62 -2.40
N ALA A 209 29.94 -13.30 -3.63
CA ALA A 209 30.24 -11.94 -4.06
C ALA A 209 28.96 -11.10 -4.21
N TRP A 210 27.88 -11.71 -4.66
CA TRP A 210 26.56 -11.09 -4.73
C TRP A 210 25.98 -10.79 -3.34
N LYS A 211 26.19 -11.69 -2.37
CA LYS A 211 25.81 -11.45 -0.97
C LYS A 211 26.59 -10.28 -0.35
N ALA A 212 27.86 -10.12 -0.70
CA ALA A 212 28.67 -8.99 -0.23
C ALA A 212 28.13 -7.64 -0.73
N GLU A 213 27.52 -7.60 -1.92
CA GLU A 213 26.88 -6.41 -2.48
C GLU A 213 25.40 -6.24 -2.08
N GLY A 214 24.90 -7.04 -1.13
CA GLY A 214 23.56 -6.90 -0.56
C GLY A 214 22.46 -7.75 -1.23
N ALA A 215 22.81 -8.70 -2.10
CA ALA A 215 21.84 -9.64 -2.64
C ALA A 215 21.45 -10.68 -1.58
N MET A 216 20.16 -10.85 -1.32
CA MET A 216 19.64 -11.89 -0.40
C MET A 216 19.70 -13.30 -1.02
N GLY A 217 19.69 -13.37 -2.34
CA GLY A 217 19.74 -14.62 -3.08
C GLY A 217 20.09 -14.40 -4.55
N LEU A 218 20.68 -15.41 -5.15
CA LEU A 218 21.06 -15.43 -6.56
C LEU A 218 20.55 -16.71 -7.20
N VAL A 219 19.82 -16.57 -8.31
CA VAL A 219 19.36 -17.68 -9.14
C VAL A 219 19.98 -17.53 -10.52
N LYS A 220 20.77 -18.51 -10.94
CA LYS A 220 21.32 -18.59 -12.30
C LYS A 220 20.48 -19.63 -13.07
N LYS A 221 19.85 -19.24 -14.18
CA LYS A 221 19.11 -20.17 -15.04
C LYS A 221 19.31 -19.80 -16.50
N ASP A 222 19.83 -20.73 -17.28
CA ASP A 222 20.20 -20.52 -18.69
C ASP A 222 21.10 -19.29 -18.82
N ASN A 223 20.71 -18.27 -19.59
CA ASN A 223 21.41 -16.97 -19.71
C ASN A 223 20.87 -15.87 -18.78
N GLY A 224 19.90 -16.21 -17.93
CA GLY A 224 19.24 -15.28 -17.02
C GLY A 224 19.76 -15.39 -15.59
N ILE A 225 20.17 -14.25 -15.03
CA ILE A 225 20.54 -14.09 -13.63
C ILE A 225 19.40 -13.37 -12.93
N GLN A 226 18.94 -13.90 -11.79
CA GLN A 226 18.00 -13.22 -10.92
C GLN A 226 18.64 -13.00 -9.55
N ALA A 227 18.90 -11.75 -9.21
CA ALA A 227 19.39 -11.36 -7.91
C ALA A 227 18.25 -10.75 -7.09
N ILE A 228 18.07 -11.21 -5.86
CA ILE A 228 16.99 -10.77 -4.96
C ILE A 228 17.54 -9.62 -4.10
N TYR A 229 17.15 -8.39 -4.41
CA TYR A 229 17.56 -7.18 -3.68
C TYR A 229 16.41 -6.56 -2.86
N GLY A 230 15.22 -7.16 -2.90
CA GLY A 230 14.04 -6.57 -2.25
C GLY A 230 13.59 -5.29 -2.97
N PRO A 231 12.93 -4.34 -2.28
CA PRO A 231 12.35 -3.15 -2.90
C PRO A 231 13.37 -2.28 -3.66
N LYS A 232 14.68 -2.45 -3.37
CA LYS A 232 15.78 -1.75 -4.05
C LYS A 232 16.03 -2.22 -5.49
N ALA A 233 15.39 -3.31 -5.93
CA ALA A 233 15.65 -3.90 -7.25
C ALA A 233 15.33 -2.93 -8.42
N ASP A 234 14.27 -2.12 -8.30
CA ASP A 234 13.87 -1.20 -9.37
C ASP A 234 14.82 0.00 -9.49
N VAL A 235 15.26 0.55 -8.36
CA VAL A 235 16.27 1.62 -8.31
C VAL A 235 17.60 1.13 -8.91
N LEU A 236 18.05 -0.07 -8.50
CA LEU A 236 19.28 -0.66 -9.03
C LEU A 236 19.22 -0.91 -10.54
N LYS A 237 18.05 -1.28 -11.09
CA LYS A 237 17.86 -1.39 -12.53
C LYS A 237 18.05 -0.04 -13.22
N SER A 238 17.42 1.02 -12.70
CA SER A 238 17.55 2.37 -13.27
C SER A 238 19.01 2.80 -13.28
N ASP A 239 19.69 2.70 -12.14
CA ASP A 239 21.08 3.13 -12.01
C ASP A 239 22.02 2.31 -12.92
N ILE A 240 21.81 1.01 -13.08
CA ILE A 240 22.61 0.17 -13.98
C ILE A 240 22.38 0.57 -15.43
N ASN A 241 21.13 0.81 -15.85
CA ASN A 241 20.83 1.24 -17.22
C ASN A 241 21.36 2.65 -17.52
N ASP A 242 21.41 3.55 -16.54
CA ASP A 242 21.99 4.88 -16.72
C ASP A 242 23.52 4.84 -16.87
N ILE A 243 24.18 3.79 -16.36
CA ILE A 243 25.63 3.60 -16.42
C ILE A 243 26.08 2.82 -17.66
N LEU A 244 25.22 1.97 -18.22
CA LEU A 244 25.48 1.12 -19.40
C LEU A 244 25.51 1.94 -20.69
#